data_AF-A0A2M7GDZ5-F1
#
_entry.id   AF-A0A2M7GDZ5-F1
#
_cell.length_a   1.000
_cell.length_b   1.000
_cell.length_c   1.000
_cell.angle_alpha   90.00
_cell.angle_beta   90.00
_cell.angle_gamma   90.00
#
_symmetry.space_group_name_H-M   'P 1'
#
loop_
_entity.id
_entity.type
_entity.pdbx_description
1 polymer ?
#
loop_
_entity_poly.entity_id
_entity_poly.type
_entity_poly.pdbx_seq_one_letter_code
_entity_poly.pdbx_strand_id
1 'polypeptide(L)'
;MTFSPEQAWQSALGQLQMEMPKASFDTWVRDTRLVSFDAGIVTVGVRNAYARDWLESRLSSTLTRLLMGIMNRDVAVRFVVCDEAAEEVEYKSELEDKEAGIPVEVVDATRYQHEVQPDRVVVIPGYSLRLLEQGDLTPKQMSLWIGFRQAVYHQWRKGGGVVRNIPNWVAIRFAMMSRASFFREVGRQDDIAAGMIERISEPDRQFKNGRWYQNANRYRVHMSPCLTRRDAATIETMLAAEASLCATKTEAAQAMCVALHDLAGRNPSEYLDVLVEQTGGKSPRGVSEIVRRILGLEGDVPGDLFEAAESLQDRILESFGKIVITHYFLEKLAPVLRLTHPQTWAVIALRDHSWFDHDTMTQKDFAILRGGLKTLASWVGVTKKAVEGWLQNPEFTCLAAPINVTGMPAEWERDGTLVFRVRQEEVLVSDLSGNSETPVAEEVRLESGRNETRIGKSETPVAEKVRLESGKSETPLNNLFNPIFKPQLTSI
;
A
#
# COMPACT_ATOMS: atom_id res chain seq x y z
N MET A 1 2.55 29.17 -43.97
CA MET A 1 3.13 27.94 -43.39
C MET A 1 2.01 26.94 -43.25
N THR A 2 2.13 25.74 -43.82
CA THR A 2 1.14 24.68 -43.64
C THR A 2 1.41 23.96 -42.31
N PHE A 3 0.58 24.19 -41.29
CA PHE A 3 0.68 23.47 -40.01
C PHE A 3 0.38 21.99 -40.20
N SER A 4 1.16 21.12 -39.55
CA SER A 4 0.76 19.71 -39.41
C SER A 4 -0.47 19.60 -38.49
N PRO A 5 -1.35 18.62 -38.66
CA PRO A 5 -2.51 18.42 -37.78
C PRO A 5 -2.14 18.32 -36.30
N GLU A 6 -1.01 17.69 -35.99
CA GLU A 6 -0.49 17.54 -34.62
C GLU A 6 -0.04 18.88 -34.05
N GLN A 7 0.66 19.71 -34.85
CA GLN A 7 1.07 21.06 -34.44
C GLN A 7 -0.13 21.98 -34.24
N ALA A 8 -1.16 21.86 -35.10
CA ALA A 8 -2.40 22.60 -34.95
C ALA A 8 -3.15 22.19 -33.67
N TRP A 9 -3.20 20.90 -33.36
CA TRP A 9 -3.80 20.38 -32.14
C TRP A 9 -3.08 20.85 -30.88
N GLN A 10 -1.74 20.79 -30.85
CA GLN A 10 -0.95 21.28 -29.71
C GLN A 10 -1.12 22.79 -29.50
N SER A 11 -1.22 23.57 -30.59
CA SER A 11 -1.48 25.00 -30.52
C SER A 11 -2.87 25.30 -29.96
N ALA A 12 -3.90 24.55 -30.40
CA ALA A 12 -5.25 24.67 -29.86
C ALA A 12 -5.33 24.29 -28.37
N LEU A 13 -4.62 23.25 -27.94
CA LEU A 13 -4.53 22.86 -26.53
C LEU A 13 -3.87 23.94 -25.68
N GLY A 14 -2.76 24.52 -26.14
CA GLY A 14 -2.08 25.62 -25.44
C GLY A 14 -2.96 26.85 -25.28
N GLN A 15 -3.74 27.17 -26.31
CA GLN A 15 -4.70 28.28 -26.25
C GLN A 15 -5.85 28.00 -25.26
N LEU A 16 -6.42 26.79 -25.28
CA LEU A 16 -7.46 26.40 -24.31
C LEU A 16 -6.94 26.40 -22.87
N GLN A 17 -5.67 26.05 -22.64
CA GLN A 17 -5.06 26.10 -21.31
C GLN A 17 -5.01 27.52 -20.74
N MET A 18 -4.87 28.52 -21.60
CA MET A 18 -4.87 29.93 -21.21
C MET A 18 -6.29 30.50 -21.05
N GLU A 19 -7.23 30.05 -21.88
CA GLU A 19 -8.59 30.60 -21.95
C GLU A 19 -9.59 29.94 -20.97
N MET A 20 -9.24 28.80 -20.36
CA MET A 20 -10.13 28.04 -19.48
C MET A 20 -9.67 28.02 -18.02
N PRO A 21 -10.61 27.94 -17.05
CA PRO A 21 -10.26 27.64 -15.66
C PRO A 21 -9.45 26.36 -15.55
N LYS A 22 -8.36 26.38 -14.77
CA LYS A 22 -7.43 25.26 -14.62
C LYS A 22 -8.12 23.93 -14.29
N ALA A 23 -9.09 23.95 -13.37
CA ALA A 23 -9.84 22.76 -13.00
C ALA A 23 -10.65 22.18 -14.17
N SER A 24 -11.25 23.03 -15.01
CA SER A 24 -12.00 22.60 -16.19
C SER A 24 -11.10 22.06 -17.28
N PHE A 25 -9.94 22.69 -17.52
CA PHE A 25 -8.95 22.18 -18.47
C PHE A 25 -8.39 20.83 -18.03
N ASP A 26 -7.99 20.71 -16.75
CA ASP A 26 -7.45 19.48 -16.17
C ASP A 26 -8.46 18.33 -16.18
N THR A 27 -9.74 18.65 -16.01
CA THR A 27 -10.81 17.65 -16.03
C THR A 27 -11.17 17.20 -17.44
N TRP A 28 -11.31 18.12 -18.40
CA TRP A 28 -11.96 17.80 -19.68
C TRP A 28 -11.02 17.72 -20.88
N VAL A 29 -9.91 18.47 -20.87
CA VAL A 29 -9.15 18.78 -22.10
C VAL A 29 -7.72 18.24 -22.03
N ARG A 30 -7.07 18.27 -20.87
CA ARG A 30 -5.64 17.93 -20.69
C ARG A 30 -5.23 16.61 -21.33
N ASP A 31 -6.03 15.57 -21.13
CA ASP A 31 -5.70 14.21 -21.57
C ASP A 31 -6.31 13.84 -22.93
N THR A 32 -6.80 14.84 -23.69
CA THR A 32 -7.36 14.61 -25.03
C THR A 32 -6.26 14.53 -26.09
N ARG A 33 -6.42 13.62 -27.05
CA ARG A 33 -5.41 13.36 -28.09
C ARG A 33 -5.99 13.46 -29.49
N LEU A 34 -5.22 13.96 -30.45
CA LEU A 34 -5.55 13.85 -31.87
C LEU A 34 -5.48 12.38 -32.27
N VAL A 35 -6.59 11.84 -32.79
CA VAL A 35 -6.69 10.45 -33.26
C VAL A 35 -6.47 10.37 -34.77
N SER A 36 -7.10 11.26 -35.52
CA SER A 36 -6.94 11.35 -36.97
C SER A 36 -7.39 12.70 -37.50
N PHE A 37 -6.91 13.03 -38.70
CA PHE A 37 -7.41 14.14 -39.50
C PHE A 37 -7.64 13.66 -40.93
N ASP A 38 -8.90 13.52 -41.33
CA ASP A 38 -9.29 13.06 -42.66
C ASP A 38 -10.53 13.81 -43.16
N ALA A 39 -10.60 14.09 -44.46
CA ALA A 39 -11.70 14.78 -45.13
C ALA A 39 -12.19 16.08 -44.44
N GLY A 40 -11.28 16.84 -43.82
CA GLY A 40 -11.62 18.08 -43.09
C GLY A 40 -12.21 17.86 -41.69
N ILE A 41 -12.15 16.64 -41.16
CA ILE A 41 -12.65 16.28 -39.83
C ILE A 41 -11.46 15.92 -38.91
N VAL A 42 -11.31 16.68 -37.83
CA VAL A 42 -10.38 16.39 -36.72
C VAL A 42 -11.09 15.47 -35.73
N THR A 43 -10.58 14.25 -35.60
CA THR A 43 -11.09 13.28 -34.62
C THR A 43 -10.25 13.37 -33.34
N VAL A 44 -10.90 13.70 -32.22
CA VAL A 44 -10.28 13.85 -30.91
C VAL A 44 -10.68 12.69 -30.00
N GLY A 45 -9.68 12.01 -29.47
CA GLY A 45 -9.83 10.92 -28.50
C GLY A 45 -10.02 11.48 -27.10
N VAL A 46 -11.06 11.02 -26.40
CA VAL A 46 -11.45 11.48 -25.06
C VAL A 46 -11.61 10.30 -24.10
N ARG A 47 -11.54 10.58 -22.80
CA ARG A 47 -11.42 9.56 -21.76
C ARG A 47 -12.66 8.69 -21.51
N ASN A 48 -13.86 9.22 -21.73
CA ASN A 48 -15.13 8.47 -21.56
C ASN A 48 -16.28 9.17 -22.29
N ALA A 49 -17.45 8.52 -22.34
CA ALA A 49 -18.64 9.06 -23.01
C ALA A 49 -19.13 10.38 -22.39
N TYR A 50 -18.99 10.58 -21.08
CA TYR A 50 -19.38 11.82 -20.42
C TYR A 50 -18.47 12.99 -20.84
N ALA A 51 -17.16 12.77 -20.94
CA ALA A 51 -16.21 13.74 -21.47
C ALA A 51 -16.47 14.01 -22.95
N ARG A 52 -16.82 12.99 -23.73
CA ARG A 52 -17.28 13.18 -25.12
C ARG A 52 -18.47 14.12 -25.17
N ASP A 53 -19.54 13.84 -24.42
CA ASP A 53 -20.78 14.62 -24.47
C ASP A 53 -20.58 16.04 -23.93
N TRP A 54 -19.75 16.20 -22.89
CA TRP A 54 -19.39 17.51 -22.36
C TRP A 54 -18.58 18.34 -23.36
N LEU A 55 -17.56 17.75 -23.97
CA LEU A 55 -16.74 18.43 -24.98
C LEU A 55 -17.56 18.73 -26.24
N GLU A 56 -18.43 17.80 -26.64
CA GLU A 56 -19.29 17.96 -27.80
C GLU A 56 -20.31 19.09 -27.61
N SER A 57 -20.91 19.17 -26.42
CA SER A 57 -21.89 20.21 -26.08
C SER A 57 -21.28 21.59 -25.81
N ARG A 58 -20.04 21.67 -25.29
CA ARG A 58 -19.47 22.94 -24.81
C ARG A 58 -18.26 23.45 -25.56
N LEU A 59 -17.45 22.58 -26.17
CA LEU A 59 -16.18 22.97 -26.78
C LEU A 59 -16.08 22.71 -28.29
N SER A 60 -17.02 21.99 -28.91
CA SER A 60 -17.02 21.75 -30.36
C SER A 60 -16.85 23.03 -31.18
N SER A 61 -17.69 24.05 -30.93
CA SER A 61 -17.67 25.30 -31.69
C SER A 61 -16.39 26.11 -31.46
N THR A 62 -15.90 26.14 -30.23
CA THR A 62 -14.63 26.79 -29.87
C THR A 62 -13.46 26.10 -30.55
N LEU A 63 -13.34 24.79 -30.44
CA LEU A 63 -12.26 24.00 -31.05
C LEU A 63 -12.29 24.08 -32.57
N THR A 64 -13.47 23.98 -33.20
CA THR A 64 -13.63 24.19 -34.64
C THR A 64 -13.11 25.56 -35.05
N ARG A 65 -13.50 26.65 -34.37
CA ARG A 65 -13.03 28.00 -34.69
C ARG A 65 -11.51 28.15 -34.52
N LEU A 66 -10.94 27.61 -33.44
CA LEU A 66 -9.51 27.64 -33.19
C LEU A 66 -8.73 26.90 -34.28
N LEU A 67 -9.16 25.68 -34.62
CA LEU A 67 -8.49 24.86 -35.62
C LEU A 67 -8.66 25.43 -37.04
N MET A 68 -9.81 26.02 -37.38
CA MET A 68 -9.98 26.75 -38.63
C MET A 68 -9.03 27.94 -38.74
N GLY A 69 -8.87 28.71 -37.66
CA GLY A 69 -7.94 29.84 -37.62
C GLY A 69 -6.48 29.42 -37.77
N ILE A 70 -6.09 28.31 -37.13
CA ILE A 70 -4.71 27.79 -37.17
C ILE A 70 -4.41 27.12 -38.52
N MET A 71 -5.37 26.37 -39.07
CA MET A 71 -5.16 25.56 -40.29
C MET A 71 -5.56 26.29 -41.59
N ASN A 72 -6.19 27.46 -41.48
CA ASN A 72 -6.69 28.30 -42.57
C ASN A 72 -7.51 27.53 -43.63
N ARG A 73 -8.38 26.63 -43.16
CA ARG A 73 -9.31 25.83 -43.96
C ARG A 73 -10.52 25.42 -43.12
N ASP A 74 -11.61 25.01 -43.75
CA ASP A 74 -12.78 24.48 -43.05
C ASP A 74 -12.44 23.16 -42.35
N VAL A 75 -12.72 23.10 -41.04
CA VAL A 75 -12.44 21.95 -40.18
C VAL A 75 -13.63 21.71 -39.25
N ALA A 76 -14.13 20.48 -39.21
CA ALA A 76 -15.08 20.02 -38.20
C ALA A 76 -14.37 19.19 -37.13
N VAL A 77 -14.86 19.24 -35.89
CA VAL A 77 -14.31 18.45 -34.77
C VAL A 77 -15.29 17.37 -34.39
N ARG A 78 -14.79 16.15 -34.17
CA ARG A 78 -15.56 15.00 -33.68
C ARG A 78 -14.85 14.37 -32.49
N PHE A 79 -15.60 14.02 -31.46
CA PHE A 79 -15.06 13.34 -30.28
C PHE A 79 -15.37 11.85 -30.28
N VAL A 80 -14.36 11.02 -29.94
CA VAL A 80 -14.50 9.56 -29.84
C VAL A 80 -13.89 9.07 -28.52
N VAL A 81 -14.54 8.10 -27.88
CA VAL A 81 -14.03 7.50 -26.64
C VAL A 81 -12.86 6.58 -26.96
N CYS A 82 -11.75 6.75 -26.25
CA CYS A 82 -10.61 5.81 -26.32
C CYS A 82 -10.76 4.71 -25.26
N ASP A 83 -10.75 3.45 -25.68
CA ASP A 83 -10.98 2.26 -24.82
C ASP A 83 -10.01 2.16 -23.63
N GLU A 84 -8.82 2.75 -23.70
CA GLU A 84 -7.83 2.72 -22.60
C GLU A 84 -8.24 3.50 -21.34
N ALA A 85 -9.18 4.45 -21.45
CA ALA A 85 -9.63 5.31 -20.34
C ALA A 85 -11.09 5.06 -19.94
N ALA A 86 -11.86 4.34 -20.77
CA ALA A 86 -13.22 3.91 -20.46
C ALA A 86 -13.25 2.92 -19.29
N GLU A 87 -12.27 2.01 -19.24
CA GLU A 87 -12.12 1.04 -18.15
C GLU A 87 -11.85 1.71 -16.78
N GLU A 88 -11.11 2.82 -16.73
CA GLU A 88 -10.79 3.50 -15.46
C GLU A 88 -12.00 4.15 -14.78
N VAL A 89 -13.02 4.57 -15.56
CA VAL A 89 -14.18 5.32 -15.04
C VAL A 89 -15.38 4.41 -14.79
N GLU A 90 -15.63 3.44 -15.66
CA GLU A 90 -16.71 2.44 -15.46
C GLU A 90 -16.43 1.58 -14.21
N TYR A 91 -15.16 1.29 -13.93
CA TYR A 91 -14.77 0.53 -12.76
C TYR A 91 -14.66 1.40 -11.49
N LYS A 92 -14.39 2.71 -11.61
CA LYS A 92 -14.49 3.65 -10.49
C LYS A 92 -15.95 3.82 -10.06
N SER A 93 -16.88 4.00 -11.01
CA SER A 93 -18.31 4.05 -10.71
C SER A 93 -18.81 2.71 -10.17
N GLU A 94 -18.38 1.57 -10.75
CA GLU A 94 -18.78 0.26 -10.20
C GLU A 94 -18.24 -0.03 -8.79
N LEU A 95 -17.04 0.47 -8.43
CA LEU A 95 -16.49 0.33 -7.08
C LEU A 95 -17.18 1.29 -6.10
N GLU A 96 -17.47 2.53 -6.53
CA GLU A 96 -18.16 3.54 -5.72
C GLU A 96 -19.64 3.17 -5.48
N ASP A 97 -20.36 2.72 -6.52
CA ASP A 97 -21.77 2.30 -6.43
C ASP A 97 -21.96 1.01 -5.62
N LYS A 98 -20.94 0.13 -5.54
CA LYS A 98 -20.98 -1.10 -4.74
C LYS A 98 -20.50 -0.92 -3.29
N GLU A 99 -19.81 0.19 -2.98
CA GLU A 99 -19.45 0.59 -1.60
C GLU A 99 -20.59 1.34 -0.88
N ALA A 100 -21.57 1.87 -1.61
CA ALA A 100 -22.76 2.54 -1.07
C ALA A 100 -23.79 1.54 -0.50
N GLY A 101 -23.38 0.73 0.49
CA GLY A 101 -24.32 0.07 1.38
C GLY A 101 -24.89 1.09 2.38
N ILE A 102 -26.17 1.45 2.23
CA ILE A 102 -26.95 2.44 3.01
C ILE A 102 -26.26 3.81 3.09
N PRO A 103 -26.78 4.86 2.42
CA PRO A 103 -26.23 6.20 2.56
C PRO A 103 -26.48 6.68 4.00
N VAL A 104 -25.46 6.58 4.85
CA VAL A 104 -25.41 7.34 6.10
C VAL A 104 -25.06 8.76 5.69
N GLU A 105 -26.05 9.63 5.63
CA GLU A 105 -25.85 11.07 5.42
C GLU A 105 -25.06 11.60 6.63
N VAL A 106 -23.77 11.86 6.45
CA VAL A 106 -22.91 12.38 7.51
C VAL A 106 -23.20 13.87 7.63
N VAL A 107 -24.15 14.21 8.51
CA VAL A 107 -24.71 15.57 8.68
C VAL A 107 -23.66 16.58 9.22
N ASP A 108 -22.58 16.10 9.87
CA ASP A 108 -21.49 16.94 10.41
C ASP A 108 -20.10 16.31 10.15
N ALA A 109 -19.70 16.19 8.87
CA ALA A 109 -18.35 15.74 8.54
C ALA A 109 -17.33 16.89 8.68
N THR A 110 -16.32 16.72 9.53
CA THR A 110 -15.17 17.63 9.57
C THR A 110 -14.43 17.64 8.22
N ARG A 111 -13.72 18.73 7.91
CA ARG A 111 -12.85 18.81 6.71
C ARG A 111 -11.91 17.59 6.60
N TYR A 112 -11.38 17.15 7.74
CA TYR A 112 -10.54 15.96 7.84
C TYR A 112 -11.26 14.69 7.40
N GLN A 113 -12.48 14.44 7.92
CA GLN A 113 -13.26 13.27 7.53
C GLN A 113 -13.62 13.26 6.04
N HIS A 114 -13.92 14.43 5.47
CA HIS A 114 -14.24 14.56 4.05
C HIS A 114 -13.03 14.31 3.14
N GLU A 115 -11.87 14.87 3.48
CA GLU A 115 -10.64 14.77 2.67
C GLU A 115 -9.91 13.44 2.87
N VAL A 116 -9.70 13.03 4.12
CA VAL A 116 -8.91 11.83 4.47
C VAL A 116 -9.74 10.56 4.42
N GLN A 117 -11.01 10.62 4.83
CA GLN A 117 -11.89 9.45 4.96
C GLN A 117 -11.18 8.33 5.74
N PRO A 118 -10.90 8.53 7.04
CA PRO A 118 -9.99 7.68 7.82
C PRO A 118 -10.44 6.22 7.92
N ASP A 119 -11.72 5.92 7.70
CA ASP A 119 -12.26 4.55 7.68
C ASP A 119 -11.87 3.76 6.41
N ARG A 120 -11.43 4.45 5.34
CA ARG A 120 -10.97 3.81 4.10
C ARG A 120 -9.51 3.41 4.22
N VAL A 121 -9.27 2.15 4.56
CA VAL A 121 -7.94 1.63 4.89
C VAL A 121 -7.59 0.34 4.15
N VAL A 122 -6.30 0.21 3.86
CA VAL A 122 -5.64 -1.05 3.53
C VAL A 122 -5.16 -1.69 4.83
N VAL A 123 -5.56 -2.94 5.06
CA VAL A 123 -5.09 -3.74 6.21
C VAL A 123 -4.28 -4.92 5.71
N ILE A 124 -3.07 -5.09 6.23
CA ILE A 124 -2.18 -6.22 5.92
C ILE A 124 -1.59 -6.84 7.19
N PRO A 125 -1.18 -8.12 7.16
CA PRO A 125 -0.43 -8.72 8.27
C PRO A 125 0.87 -7.97 8.53
N GLY A 126 1.21 -7.73 9.80
CA GLY A 126 2.44 -7.03 10.18
C GLY A 126 3.70 -7.77 9.75
N TYR A 127 3.61 -9.10 9.61
CA TYR A 127 4.66 -9.96 9.10
C TYR A 127 5.19 -9.50 7.73
N SER A 128 4.37 -8.79 6.95
CA SER A 128 4.81 -8.19 5.68
C SER A 128 6.02 -7.26 5.84
N LEU A 129 6.15 -6.50 6.94
CA LEU A 129 7.35 -5.67 7.15
C LEU A 129 8.62 -6.51 7.34
N ARG A 130 8.51 -7.73 7.88
CA ARG A 130 9.64 -8.65 8.01
C ARG A 130 10.21 -9.07 6.66
N LEU A 131 9.36 -9.19 5.63
CA LEU A 131 9.81 -9.45 4.26
C LEU A 131 10.64 -8.29 3.68
N LEU A 132 10.34 -7.05 4.06
CA LEU A 132 11.19 -5.89 3.69
C LEU A 132 12.50 -5.91 4.48
N GLU A 133 12.41 -6.11 5.80
CA GLU A 133 13.55 -6.11 6.70
C GLU A 133 14.60 -7.15 6.33
N GLN A 134 14.16 -8.35 5.97
CA GLN A 134 15.04 -9.46 5.58
C GLN A 134 15.41 -9.46 4.09
N GLY A 135 14.92 -8.48 3.32
CA GLY A 135 15.25 -8.33 1.90
C GLY A 135 14.63 -9.41 0.99
N ASP A 136 13.55 -10.05 1.42
CA ASP A 136 12.73 -10.93 0.57
C ASP A 136 11.85 -10.14 -0.39
N LEU A 137 11.49 -8.91 -0.01
CA LEU A 137 10.80 -7.95 -0.86
C LEU A 137 11.54 -6.63 -0.90
N THR A 138 11.57 -6.03 -2.09
CA THR A 138 11.89 -4.61 -2.19
C THR A 138 10.66 -3.75 -1.86
N PRO A 139 10.82 -2.49 -1.42
CA PRO A 139 9.70 -1.57 -1.20
C PRO A 139 8.78 -1.39 -2.42
N LYS A 140 9.33 -1.52 -3.65
CA LYS A 140 8.53 -1.48 -4.89
C LYS A 140 7.65 -2.71 -5.03
N GLN A 141 8.19 -3.91 -4.81
CA GLN A 141 7.44 -5.16 -4.85
C GLN A 141 6.36 -5.21 -3.78
N MET A 142 6.65 -4.71 -2.58
CA MET A 142 5.62 -4.58 -1.53
C MET A 142 4.48 -3.66 -1.99
N SER A 143 4.81 -2.48 -2.54
CA SER A 143 3.79 -1.55 -3.06
C SER A 143 2.98 -2.19 -4.19
N LEU A 144 3.65 -2.92 -5.10
CA LEU A 144 2.99 -3.66 -6.17
C LEU A 144 1.99 -4.70 -5.62
N TRP A 145 2.40 -5.46 -4.60
CA TRP A 145 1.52 -6.42 -3.93
C TRP A 145 0.29 -5.77 -3.29
N ILE A 146 0.44 -4.61 -2.65
CA ILE A 146 -0.71 -3.83 -2.16
C ILE A 146 -1.66 -3.45 -3.30
N GLY A 147 -1.11 -2.99 -4.43
CA GLY A 147 -1.86 -2.73 -5.65
C GLY A 147 -2.74 -3.90 -6.09
N PHE A 148 -2.14 -5.08 -6.22
CA PHE A 148 -2.83 -6.30 -6.62
C PHE A 148 -3.81 -6.82 -5.58
N ARG A 149 -3.48 -6.74 -4.28
CA ARG A 149 -4.39 -7.09 -3.18
C ARG A 149 -5.66 -6.26 -3.25
N GLN A 150 -5.53 -4.94 -3.40
CA GLN A 150 -6.69 -4.05 -3.47
C GLN A 150 -7.55 -4.33 -4.71
N ALA A 151 -6.94 -4.72 -5.83
CA ALA A 151 -7.66 -5.11 -7.04
C ALA A 151 -8.59 -6.34 -6.86
N VAL A 152 -8.29 -7.22 -5.90
CA VAL A 152 -9.10 -8.42 -5.60
C VAL A 152 -9.85 -8.35 -4.26
N TYR A 153 -9.58 -7.33 -3.44
CA TYR A 153 -9.99 -7.27 -2.03
C TYR A 153 -11.50 -7.45 -1.82
N HIS A 154 -12.34 -6.72 -2.55
CA HIS A 154 -13.80 -6.81 -2.39
C HIS A 154 -14.35 -8.20 -2.75
N GLN A 155 -13.78 -8.87 -3.76
CA GLN A 155 -14.20 -10.20 -4.14
C GLN A 155 -13.78 -11.22 -3.09
N TRP A 156 -12.50 -11.18 -2.69
CA TRP A 156 -11.97 -12.03 -1.63
C TRP A 156 -12.76 -11.90 -0.32
N ARG A 157 -13.09 -10.67 0.11
CA ARG A 157 -13.89 -10.42 1.32
C ARG A 157 -15.30 -11.01 1.25
N LYS A 158 -15.87 -11.15 0.06
CA LYS A 158 -17.18 -11.80 -0.18
C LYS A 158 -17.08 -13.32 -0.37
N GLY A 159 -15.92 -13.93 -0.08
CA GLY A 159 -15.66 -15.36 -0.33
C GLY A 159 -15.43 -15.68 -1.82
N GLY A 160 -15.22 -14.67 -2.66
CA GLY A 160 -14.90 -14.82 -4.07
C GLY A 160 -13.43 -15.20 -4.31
N GLY A 161 -13.13 -15.56 -5.56
CA GLY A 161 -11.79 -16.01 -5.96
C GLY A 161 -10.74 -14.90 -5.97
N VAL A 162 -9.48 -15.28 -5.74
CA VAL A 162 -8.29 -14.41 -5.82
C VAL A 162 -7.59 -14.46 -7.20
N VAL A 163 -8.26 -15.09 -8.18
CA VAL A 163 -7.76 -15.30 -9.54
C VAL A 163 -8.66 -14.56 -10.52
N ARG A 164 -8.15 -13.57 -11.23
CA ARG A 164 -8.93 -12.80 -12.20
C ARG A 164 -8.07 -12.00 -13.18
N ASN A 165 -8.74 -11.45 -14.19
CA ASN A 165 -8.16 -10.45 -15.08
C ASN A 165 -8.10 -9.11 -14.32
N ILE A 166 -6.90 -8.55 -14.19
CA ILE A 166 -6.65 -7.32 -13.42
C ILE A 166 -6.05 -6.26 -14.35
N PRO A 167 -6.82 -5.22 -14.73
CA PRO A 167 -6.28 -4.12 -15.51
C PRO A 167 -5.14 -3.43 -14.77
N ASN A 168 -4.09 -3.04 -15.50
CA ASN A 168 -2.88 -2.47 -14.90
C ASN A 168 -3.17 -1.22 -14.07
N TRP A 169 -4.12 -0.37 -14.50
CA TRP A 169 -4.46 0.86 -13.81
C TRP A 169 -5.12 0.60 -12.43
N VAL A 170 -5.86 -0.51 -12.26
CA VAL A 170 -6.42 -0.91 -10.95
C VAL A 170 -5.29 -1.19 -9.96
N ALA A 171 -4.31 -2.00 -10.39
CA ALA A 171 -3.17 -2.35 -9.55
C ALA A 171 -2.27 -1.12 -9.29
N ILE A 172 -2.07 -0.27 -10.30
CA ILE A 172 -1.26 0.95 -10.19
C ILE A 172 -1.81 1.91 -9.14
N ARG A 173 -3.14 2.04 -9.02
CA ARG A 173 -3.82 2.98 -8.11
C ARG A 173 -3.26 2.94 -6.68
N PHE A 174 -3.08 1.75 -6.13
CA PHE A 174 -2.57 1.55 -4.76
C PHE A 174 -1.09 1.17 -4.71
N ALA A 175 -0.44 0.97 -5.86
CA ALA A 175 0.97 0.60 -5.93
C ALA A 175 1.93 1.80 -5.88
N MET A 176 1.42 3.03 -5.86
CA MET A 176 2.19 4.28 -5.79
C MET A 176 3.32 4.39 -6.82
N MET A 177 3.11 3.85 -8.02
CA MET A 177 4.14 3.80 -9.05
C MET A 177 3.59 4.26 -10.39
N SER A 178 4.44 4.82 -11.24
CA SER A 178 4.06 5.16 -12.60
C SER A 178 3.80 3.90 -13.43
N ARG A 179 3.02 4.02 -14.51
CA ARG A 179 2.80 2.94 -15.48
C ARG A 179 4.10 2.34 -16.00
N ALA A 180 5.11 3.17 -16.26
CA ALA A 180 6.43 2.72 -16.70
C ALA A 180 7.18 1.92 -15.61
N SER A 181 7.07 2.32 -14.35
CA SER A 181 7.65 1.58 -13.23
C SER A 181 6.91 0.26 -12.99
N PHE A 182 5.58 0.26 -13.12
CA PHE A 182 4.75 -0.94 -13.02
C PHE A 182 5.15 -2.01 -14.01
N PHE A 183 5.25 -1.68 -15.30
CA PHE A 183 5.65 -2.68 -16.31
C PHE A 183 7.09 -3.14 -16.16
N ARG A 184 7.97 -2.31 -15.59
CA ARG A 184 9.35 -2.71 -15.26
C ARG A 184 9.37 -3.73 -14.12
N GLU A 185 8.53 -3.52 -13.10
CA GLU A 185 8.45 -4.37 -11.91
C GLU A 185 7.73 -5.69 -12.19
N VAL A 186 6.60 -5.64 -12.89
CA VAL A 186 5.82 -6.81 -13.31
C VAL A 186 6.58 -7.64 -14.36
N GLY A 187 7.36 -6.98 -15.21
CA GLY A 187 8.23 -7.61 -16.20
C GLY A 187 7.53 -8.65 -17.09
N ARG A 188 8.33 -9.63 -17.54
CA ARG A 188 7.86 -10.87 -18.19
C ARG A 188 7.88 -12.07 -17.23
N GLN A 189 8.01 -11.81 -15.94
CA GLN A 189 8.07 -12.85 -14.92
C GLN A 189 6.68 -13.37 -14.63
N ASP A 190 6.56 -14.69 -14.45
CA ASP A 190 5.33 -15.34 -14.01
C ASP A 190 5.18 -15.29 -12.49
N ASP A 191 6.29 -15.18 -11.77
CA ASP A 191 6.41 -15.09 -10.31
C ASP A 191 6.86 -13.66 -9.96
N ILE A 192 5.98 -12.89 -9.31
CA ILE A 192 6.16 -11.46 -9.04
C ILE A 192 5.99 -11.22 -7.53
N ALA A 193 6.81 -10.32 -6.99
CA ALA A 193 6.80 -9.95 -5.56
C ALA A 193 6.91 -11.18 -4.63
N ALA A 194 8.01 -11.93 -4.77
CA ALA A 194 8.26 -13.17 -4.02
C ALA A 194 7.11 -14.19 -4.14
N GLY A 195 6.58 -14.34 -5.36
CA GLY A 195 5.46 -15.23 -5.68
C GLY A 195 4.10 -14.73 -5.24
N MET A 196 3.99 -13.65 -4.47
CA MET A 196 2.68 -13.20 -3.97
C MET A 196 1.74 -12.75 -5.08
N ILE A 197 2.26 -12.53 -6.29
CA ILE A 197 1.47 -12.34 -7.49
C ILE A 197 1.97 -13.34 -8.54
N GLU A 198 1.06 -14.16 -9.08
CA GLU A 198 1.38 -15.10 -10.15
C GLU A 198 0.60 -14.74 -11.41
N ARG A 199 1.29 -14.62 -12.53
CA ARG A 199 0.63 -14.48 -13.84
C ARG A 199 0.17 -15.85 -14.31
N ILE A 200 -1.12 -15.98 -14.59
CA ILE A 200 -1.67 -17.20 -15.18
C ILE A 200 -1.77 -16.97 -16.68
N SER A 201 -1.04 -17.75 -17.45
CA SER A 201 -1.20 -17.82 -18.91
C SER A 201 -2.62 -18.29 -19.24
N GLU A 202 -3.43 -17.44 -19.88
CA GLU A 202 -4.68 -17.91 -20.48
C GLU A 202 -4.37 -18.72 -21.74
N PRO A 203 -5.09 -19.84 -22.00
CA PRO A 203 -5.07 -20.45 -23.32
C PRO A 203 -5.64 -19.44 -24.32
N ASP A 204 -4.89 -19.20 -25.39
CA ASP A 204 -5.14 -18.38 -26.59
C ASP A 204 -6.24 -17.30 -26.53
N ARG A 205 -5.83 -16.06 -26.86
CA ARG A 205 -6.66 -14.87 -27.13
C ARG A 205 -8.08 -15.25 -27.60
N GLN A 206 -9.08 -15.12 -26.74
CA GLN A 206 -10.47 -15.40 -27.13
C GLN A 206 -10.95 -14.32 -28.10
N PHE A 207 -11.15 -14.72 -29.36
CA PHE A 207 -11.86 -13.91 -30.35
C PHE A 207 -13.36 -14.04 -30.10
N LYS A 208 -13.97 -13.01 -29.49
CA LYS A 208 -15.43 -12.93 -29.29
C LYS A 208 -15.94 -11.64 -29.93
N ASN A 209 -17.11 -11.72 -30.59
CA ASN A 209 -17.79 -10.59 -31.23
C ASN A 209 -16.92 -9.78 -32.23
N GLY A 210 -16.06 -10.44 -33.00
CA GLY A 210 -15.28 -9.79 -34.06
C GLY A 210 -14.15 -8.88 -33.55
N ARG A 211 -13.86 -8.89 -32.24
CA ARG A 211 -12.80 -8.08 -31.63
C ARG A 211 -11.82 -8.96 -30.86
N TRP A 212 -10.55 -8.62 -31.01
CA TRP A 212 -9.53 -9.07 -30.07
C TRP A 212 -9.72 -8.29 -28.79
N TYR A 213 -10.21 -8.97 -27.78
CA TYR A 213 -10.20 -8.47 -26.43
C TYR A 213 -8.74 -8.29 -25.98
N GLN A 214 -8.27 -7.05 -25.84
CA GLN A 214 -7.00 -6.74 -25.14
C GLN A 214 -7.22 -6.93 -23.63
N ASN A 215 -7.68 -8.11 -23.22
CA ASN A 215 -8.12 -8.31 -21.86
C ASN A 215 -6.91 -8.40 -20.95
N ALA A 216 -6.94 -7.58 -19.92
CA ALA A 216 -6.01 -7.58 -18.80
C ALA A 216 -5.47 -8.98 -18.49
N ASN A 217 -4.15 -9.05 -18.25
CA ASN A 217 -3.51 -10.29 -17.83
C ASN A 217 -4.25 -10.91 -16.65
N ARG A 218 -4.36 -12.25 -16.66
CA ARG A 218 -4.93 -13.01 -15.57
C ARG A 218 -3.88 -13.21 -14.49
N TYR A 219 -4.24 -12.89 -13.25
CA TYR A 219 -3.34 -13.03 -12.10
C TYR A 219 -4.01 -13.82 -10.99
N ARG A 220 -3.20 -14.60 -10.27
CA ARG A 220 -3.51 -15.09 -8.92
C ARG A 220 -2.81 -14.18 -7.93
N VAL A 221 -3.56 -13.66 -6.95
CA VAL A 221 -3.04 -12.78 -5.92
C VAL A 221 -3.13 -13.47 -4.57
N HIS A 222 -2.02 -13.57 -3.85
CA HIS A 222 -1.99 -14.15 -2.53
C HIS A 222 -2.33 -13.11 -1.47
N MET A 223 -3.43 -13.35 -0.73
CA MET A 223 -3.97 -12.45 0.30
C MET A 223 -3.34 -12.62 1.68
N SER A 224 -2.31 -13.45 1.80
CA SER A 224 -1.42 -13.57 2.95
C SER A 224 0.03 -13.49 2.45
N PRO A 225 0.95 -12.89 3.21
CA PRO A 225 2.36 -12.91 2.84
C PRO A 225 2.91 -14.33 2.86
N CYS A 226 3.92 -14.60 2.05
CA CYS A 226 4.73 -15.81 2.20
C CYS A 226 5.64 -15.69 3.43
N LEU A 227 6.17 -16.81 3.91
CA LEU A 227 7.28 -16.80 4.86
C LEU A 227 8.53 -16.18 4.23
N THR A 228 9.33 -15.52 5.06
CA THR A 228 10.68 -15.07 4.69
C THR A 228 11.56 -16.26 4.39
N ARG A 229 12.61 -16.07 3.57
CA ARG A 229 13.55 -17.15 3.27
C ARG A 229 14.22 -17.70 4.54
N ARG A 230 14.50 -16.84 5.50
CA ARG A 230 15.13 -17.20 6.77
C ARG A 230 14.18 -17.99 7.67
N ASP A 231 12.94 -17.51 7.85
CA ASP A 231 11.98 -18.19 8.73
C ASP A 231 11.59 -19.55 8.14
N ALA A 232 11.40 -19.63 6.82
CA ALA A 232 11.16 -20.89 6.13
C ALA A 232 12.32 -21.88 6.32
N ALA A 233 13.58 -21.44 6.16
CA ALA A 233 14.75 -22.29 6.39
C ALA A 233 14.88 -22.76 7.85
N THR A 234 14.50 -21.90 8.80
CA THR A 234 14.50 -22.23 10.23
C THR A 234 13.51 -23.34 10.54
N ILE A 235 12.26 -23.18 10.09
CA ILE A 235 11.21 -24.19 10.28
C ILE A 235 11.59 -25.49 9.54
N GLU A 236 12.11 -25.39 8.31
CA GLU A 236 12.57 -26.54 7.53
C GLU A 236 13.67 -27.31 8.26
N THR A 237 14.64 -26.62 8.86
CA THR A 237 15.73 -27.25 9.63
C THR A 237 15.19 -27.98 10.86
N MET A 238 14.27 -27.37 11.59
CA MET A 238 13.67 -27.98 12.79
C MET A 238 12.85 -29.24 12.43
N LEU A 239 12.00 -29.14 11.40
CA LEU A 239 11.18 -30.28 10.97
C LEU A 239 12.01 -31.39 10.33
N ALA A 240 13.06 -31.04 9.58
CA ALA A 240 13.96 -32.02 8.98
C ALA A 240 14.76 -32.79 10.04
N ALA A 241 15.13 -32.15 11.16
CA ALA A 241 15.77 -32.81 12.29
C ALA A 241 14.86 -33.91 12.87
N GLU A 242 13.59 -33.62 13.12
CA GLU A 242 12.62 -34.59 13.62
C GLU A 242 12.37 -35.74 12.62
N ALA A 243 12.19 -35.40 11.34
CA ALA A 243 12.00 -36.40 10.28
C ALA A 243 13.22 -37.34 10.13
N SER A 244 14.44 -36.85 10.36
CA SER A 244 15.67 -37.64 10.24
C SER A 244 15.82 -38.75 11.28
N LEU A 245 15.08 -38.65 12.41
CA LEU A 245 15.06 -39.65 13.48
C LEU A 245 14.11 -40.83 13.18
N CYS A 246 13.29 -40.72 12.14
CA CYS A 246 12.24 -41.67 11.81
C CYS A 246 12.69 -42.67 10.74
N ALA A 247 12.26 -43.92 10.84
CA ALA A 247 12.61 -44.95 9.86
C ALA A 247 11.67 -44.94 8.64
N THR A 248 10.42 -44.52 8.84
CA THR A 248 9.40 -44.48 7.79
C THR A 248 8.82 -43.09 7.56
N LYS A 249 8.27 -42.85 6.36
CA LYS A 249 7.58 -41.58 6.04
C LYS A 249 6.36 -41.34 6.94
N THR A 250 5.68 -42.40 7.38
CA THR A 250 4.51 -42.31 8.26
C THR A 250 4.93 -41.87 9.66
N GLU A 251 6.00 -42.44 10.20
CA GLU A 251 6.58 -42.01 11.48
C GLU A 251 7.08 -40.57 11.39
N ALA A 252 7.76 -40.20 10.29
CA ALA A 252 8.20 -38.83 10.05
C ALA A 252 7.03 -37.84 10.02
N ALA A 253 5.93 -38.18 9.34
CA ALA A 253 4.73 -37.36 9.30
C ALA A 253 4.10 -37.17 10.70
N GLN A 254 4.08 -38.22 11.53
CA GLN A 254 3.60 -38.15 12.91
C GLN A 254 4.51 -37.28 13.79
N ALA A 255 5.83 -37.47 13.72
CA ALA A 255 6.81 -36.69 14.45
C ALA A 255 6.74 -35.20 14.06
N MET A 256 6.65 -34.90 12.77
CA MET A 256 6.47 -33.53 12.27
C MET A 256 5.16 -32.92 12.76
N CYS A 257 4.06 -33.67 12.80
CA CYS A 257 2.79 -33.18 13.35
C CYS A 257 2.92 -32.76 14.83
N VAL A 258 3.61 -33.57 15.64
CA VAL A 258 3.91 -33.25 17.05
C VAL A 258 4.77 -31.99 17.16
N ALA A 259 5.83 -31.88 16.33
CA ALA A 259 6.72 -30.73 16.31
C ALA A 259 6.01 -29.44 15.88
N LEU A 260 5.11 -29.51 14.89
CA LEU A 260 4.32 -28.36 14.44
C LEU A 260 3.40 -27.83 15.56
N HIS A 261 2.72 -28.72 16.30
CA HIS A 261 1.91 -28.31 17.45
C HIS A 261 2.74 -27.71 18.59
N ASP A 262 3.90 -28.28 18.88
CA ASP A 262 4.82 -27.73 19.88
C ASP A 262 5.31 -26.34 19.49
N LEU A 263 5.72 -26.13 18.23
CA LEU A 263 6.11 -24.83 17.70
C LEU A 263 4.98 -23.80 17.73
N ALA A 264 3.75 -24.23 17.41
CA ALA A 264 2.58 -23.35 17.45
C ALA A 264 2.24 -22.91 18.90
N GLY A 265 2.58 -23.74 19.89
CA GLY A 265 2.41 -23.43 21.32
C GLY A 265 3.43 -22.44 21.89
N ARG A 266 4.57 -22.21 21.21
CA ARG A 266 5.65 -21.33 21.67
C ARG A 266 5.50 -19.90 21.14
N ASN A 267 6.28 -18.96 21.70
CA ASN A 267 6.41 -17.64 21.08
C ASN A 267 7.32 -17.75 19.84
N PRO A 268 6.88 -17.28 18.64
CA PRO A 268 7.72 -17.29 17.45
C PRO A 268 9.12 -16.68 17.61
N SER A 269 9.34 -15.75 18.55
CA SER A 269 10.67 -15.19 18.82
C SER A 269 11.69 -16.20 19.29
N GLU A 270 11.25 -17.25 19.98
CA GLU A 270 12.15 -18.23 20.58
C GLU A 270 12.89 -19.05 19.52
N TYR A 271 12.33 -19.15 18.31
CA TYR A 271 12.89 -19.95 17.24
C TYR A 271 13.19 -19.17 15.96
N LEU A 272 12.43 -18.13 15.60
CA LEU A 272 12.63 -17.41 14.32
C LEU A 272 13.85 -16.47 14.29
N ASP A 273 14.34 -16.02 15.45
CA ASP A 273 15.49 -15.11 15.52
C ASP A 273 16.85 -15.84 15.49
N VAL A 274 16.83 -17.18 15.39
CA VAL A 274 18.04 -18.00 15.20
C VAL A 274 18.63 -17.75 13.81
N LEU A 275 19.96 -17.62 13.73
CA LEU A 275 20.66 -17.51 12.45
C LEU A 275 20.83 -18.90 11.84
N VAL A 276 20.15 -19.14 10.72
CA VAL A 276 20.24 -20.39 9.96
C VAL A 276 20.85 -20.11 8.60
N GLU A 277 21.78 -20.97 8.17
CA GLU A 277 22.38 -20.89 6.84
C GLU A 277 21.30 -21.13 5.78
N GLN A 278 21.18 -20.19 4.83
CA GLN A 278 20.21 -20.31 3.75
C GLN A 278 20.73 -21.30 2.71
N THR A 279 19.98 -22.38 2.48
CA THR A 279 20.26 -23.30 1.37
C THR A 279 19.91 -22.67 0.02
N GLY A 280 20.73 -22.88 -1.00
CA GLY A 280 20.44 -22.43 -2.36
C GLY A 280 19.21 -23.14 -2.94
N GLY A 281 18.22 -22.39 -3.44
CA GLY A 281 17.01 -22.93 -4.04
C GLY A 281 15.80 -21.99 -3.95
N LYS A 282 14.66 -22.39 -4.55
CA LYS A 282 13.38 -21.68 -4.34
C LYS A 282 12.93 -21.93 -2.91
N SER A 283 12.74 -20.88 -2.13
CA SER A 283 12.29 -21.02 -0.73
C SER A 283 10.80 -21.41 -0.68
N PRO A 284 10.42 -22.33 0.23
CA PRO A 284 9.02 -22.65 0.46
C PRO A 284 8.23 -21.41 0.86
N ARG A 285 7.01 -21.27 0.35
CA ARG A 285 6.18 -20.09 0.64
C ARG A 285 5.50 -20.15 1.99
N GLY A 286 5.32 -21.35 2.51
CA GLY A 286 4.53 -21.64 3.70
C GLY A 286 4.87 -22.99 4.30
N VAL A 287 4.39 -23.23 5.51
CA VAL A 287 4.74 -24.42 6.31
C VAL A 287 4.27 -25.70 5.60
N SER A 288 3.09 -25.68 4.98
CA SER A 288 2.56 -26.80 4.20
C SER A 288 3.47 -27.21 3.03
N GLU A 289 4.18 -26.25 2.41
CA GLU A 289 5.15 -26.53 1.34
C GLU A 289 6.46 -27.09 1.90
N ILE A 290 6.91 -26.61 3.06
CA ILE A 290 8.06 -27.18 3.80
C ILE A 290 7.80 -28.65 4.09
N VAL A 291 6.63 -28.98 4.64
CA VAL A 291 6.23 -30.35 4.96
C VAL A 291 6.24 -31.23 3.72
N ARG A 292 5.63 -30.76 2.62
CA ARG A 292 5.59 -31.48 1.34
C ARG A 292 7.00 -31.79 0.83
N ARG A 293 7.91 -30.83 0.93
CA ARG A 293 9.30 -30.96 0.50
C ARG A 293 10.06 -32.00 1.32
N ILE A 294 9.98 -31.93 2.65
CA ILE A 294 10.69 -32.86 3.56
C ILE A 294 10.24 -34.30 3.34
N LEU A 295 8.93 -34.52 3.21
CA LEU A 295 8.37 -35.87 3.00
C LEU A 295 8.47 -36.36 1.55
N GLY A 296 8.88 -35.50 0.61
CA GLY A 296 8.92 -35.80 -0.82
C GLY A 296 7.55 -36.22 -1.35
N LEU A 297 6.52 -35.46 -1.01
CA LEU A 297 5.14 -35.71 -1.45
C LEU A 297 4.87 -34.98 -2.77
N GLU A 298 4.35 -35.69 -3.77
CA GLU A 298 3.92 -35.08 -5.05
C GLU A 298 2.47 -34.58 -4.99
N GLY A 299 1.68 -35.06 -4.03
CA GLY A 299 0.27 -34.72 -3.85
C GLY A 299 -0.02 -33.88 -2.61
N ASP A 300 -1.22 -34.09 -2.07
CA ASP A 300 -1.70 -33.37 -0.88
C ASP A 300 -1.00 -33.85 0.40
N VAL A 301 -0.87 -32.92 1.34
CA VAL A 301 -0.38 -33.22 2.69
C VAL A 301 -1.51 -33.91 3.46
N PRO A 302 -1.25 -34.98 4.24
CA PRO A 302 -2.26 -35.61 5.09
C PRO A 302 -3.01 -34.61 5.97
N GLY A 303 -4.32 -34.81 6.18
CA GLY A 303 -5.22 -33.84 6.82
C GLY A 303 -4.70 -33.27 8.14
N ASP A 304 -4.46 -34.11 9.14
CA ASP A 304 -3.98 -33.67 10.46
C ASP A 304 -2.64 -32.90 10.38
N LEU A 305 -1.76 -33.33 9.48
CA LEU A 305 -0.46 -32.68 9.28
C LEU A 305 -0.59 -31.34 8.56
N PHE A 306 -1.53 -31.23 7.63
CA PHE A 306 -1.87 -29.99 6.96
C PHE A 306 -2.48 -28.98 7.95
N GLU A 307 -3.41 -29.42 8.79
CA GLU A 307 -4.02 -28.56 9.83
C GLU A 307 -2.96 -28.04 10.82
N ALA A 308 -2.05 -28.90 11.28
CA ALA A 308 -0.94 -28.48 12.14
C ALA A 308 -0.01 -27.48 11.44
N ALA A 309 0.25 -27.65 10.14
CA ALA A 309 1.08 -26.75 9.35
C ALA A 309 0.42 -25.37 9.16
N GLU A 310 -0.87 -25.33 8.83
CA GLU A 310 -1.64 -24.08 8.72
C GLU A 310 -1.71 -23.38 10.08
N SER A 311 -1.96 -24.12 11.17
CA SER A 311 -1.99 -23.55 12.52
C SER A 311 -0.67 -22.89 12.91
N LEU A 312 0.48 -23.49 12.59
CA LEU A 312 1.78 -22.87 12.85
C LEU A 312 1.97 -21.62 11.99
N GLN A 313 1.60 -21.69 10.71
CA GLN A 313 1.73 -20.55 9.80
C GLN A 313 0.90 -19.36 10.26
N ASP A 314 -0.39 -19.57 10.56
CA ASP A 314 -1.28 -18.52 11.04
C ASP A 314 -0.76 -17.93 12.35
N ARG A 315 -0.32 -18.78 13.28
CA ARG A 315 0.31 -18.35 14.53
C ARG A 315 1.50 -17.42 14.28
N ILE A 316 2.38 -17.78 13.33
CA ILE A 316 3.52 -16.94 12.97
C ILE A 316 3.04 -15.62 12.36
N LEU A 317 2.13 -15.63 11.39
CA LEU A 317 1.69 -14.41 10.71
C LEU A 317 0.94 -13.46 11.65
N GLU A 318 0.04 -13.98 12.48
CA GLU A 318 -0.74 -13.23 13.47
C GLU A 318 0.13 -12.66 14.58
N SER A 319 1.26 -13.32 14.87
CA SER A 319 2.17 -12.83 15.90
C SER A 319 2.74 -11.45 15.59
N PHE A 320 2.71 -10.99 14.34
CA PHE A 320 3.19 -9.65 13.97
C PHE A 320 2.06 -8.61 13.88
N GLY A 321 0.83 -9.00 14.24
CA GLY A 321 -0.31 -8.09 14.26
C GLY A 321 -0.72 -7.63 12.87
N LYS A 322 -1.28 -6.42 12.78
CA LYS A 322 -1.82 -5.85 11.54
C LYS A 322 -1.36 -4.41 11.36
N ILE A 323 -1.02 -4.09 10.12
CA ILE A 323 -0.70 -2.73 9.69
C ILE A 323 -1.92 -2.16 9.01
N VAL A 324 -2.29 -0.95 9.42
CA VAL A 324 -3.39 -0.18 8.85
C VAL A 324 -2.81 1.02 8.13
N ILE A 325 -3.19 1.20 6.87
CA ILE A 325 -2.71 2.28 6.01
C ILE A 325 -3.93 2.95 5.39
N THR A 326 -4.08 4.26 5.55
CA THR A 326 -5.20 4.96 4.91
C THR A 326 -5.06 4.95 3.38
N HIS A 327 -6.19 4.84 2.67
CA HIS A 327 -6.21 5.03 1.21
C HIS A 327 -5.66 6.41 0.86
N TYR A 328 -6.00 7.41 1.66
CA TYR A 328 -5.51 8.78 1.51
C TYR A 328 -3.98 8.86 1.51
N PHE A 329 -3.30 8.16 2.42
CA PHE A 329 -1.83 8.15 2.46
C PHE A 329 -1.23 7.64 1.15
N LEU A 330 -1.73 6.50 0.64
CA LEU A 330 -1.22 5.85 -0.56
C LEU A 330 -1.59 6.59 -1.84
N GLU A 331 -2.84 7.05 -1.95
CA GLU A 331 -3.38 7.64 -3.19
C GLU A 331 -3.13 9.15 -3.32
N LYS A 332 -2.96 9.86 -2.20
CA LYS A 332 -2.89 11.34 -2.18
C LYS A 332 -1.61 11.84 -1.52
N LEU A 333 -1.39 11.53 -0.24
CA LEU A 333 -0.36 12.19 0.54
C LEU A 333 1.06 11.83 0.07
N ALA A 334 1.38 10.53 -0.01
CA ALA A 334 2.70 10.07 -0.45
C ALA A 334 3.04 10.55 -1.87
N PRO A 335 2.12 10.50 -2.87
CA PRO A 335 2.34 11.10 -4.18
C PRO A 335 2.58 12.62 -4.16
N VAL A 336 1.79 13.38 -3.38
CA VAL A 336 1.93 14.85 -3.29
C VAL A 336 3.27 15.24 -2.68
N LEU A 337 3.68 14.55 -1.63
CA LEU A 337 4.99 14.71 -0.99
C LEU A 337 6.14 14.10 -1.81
N ARG A 338 5.83 13.44 -2.94
CA ARG A 338 6.79 12.78 -3.83
C ARG A 338 7.69 11.78 -3.09
N LEU A 339 7.12 11.10 -2.10
CA LEU A 339 7.86 10.09 -1.34
C LEU A 339 8.27 8.94 -2.25
N THR A 340 9.52 8.52 -2.13
CA THR A 340 9.97 7.27 -2.73
C THR A 340 9.33 6.07 -2.03
N HIS A 341 9.29 4.90 -2.68
CA HIS A 341 8.78 3.68 -2.03
C HIS A 341 9.49 3.37 -0.71
N PRO A 342 10.84 3.42 -0.60
CA PRO A 342 11.50 3.21 0.68
C PRO A 342 11.09 4.23 1.76
N GLN A 343 10.96 5.52 1.41
CA GLN A 343 10.49 6.55 2.35
C GLN A 343 9.07 6.28 2.82
N THR A 344 8.18 5.87 1.92
CA THR A 344 6.78 5.57 2.27
C THR A 344 6.71 4.39 3.23
N TRP A 345 7.41 3.29 2.92
CA TRP A 345 7.44 2.12 3.80
C TRP A 345 8.16 2.41 5.12
N ALA A 346 9.10 3.35 5.15
CA ALA A 346 9.74 3.79 6.38
C ALA A 346 8.76 4.56 7.28
N VAL A 347 7.91 5.43 6.71
CA VAL A 347 6.84 6.09 7.46
C VAL A 347 5.82 5.08 7.99
N ILE A 348 5.41 4.11 7.16
CA ILE A 348 4.50 3.03 7.58
C ILE A 348 5.11 2.23 8.74
N ALA A 349 6.36 1.81 8.61
CA ALA A 349 7.08 1.07 9.66
C ALA A 349 7.22 1.90 10.94
N LEU A 350 7.54 3.20 10.84
CA LEU A 350 7.63 4.10 11.98
C LEU A 350 6.28 4.29 12.70
N ARG A 351 5.18 4.40 11.95
CA ARG A 351 3.83 4.46 12.52
C ARG A 351 3.48 3.17 13.26
N ASP A 352 3.80 2.03 12.68
CA ASP A 352 3.62 0.70 13.29
C ASP A 352 4.48 0.51 14.56
N HIS A 353 5.73 1.01 14.55
CA HIS A 353 6.68 0.95 15.67
C HIS A 353 6.54 2.11 16.67
N SER A 354 5.50 2.94 16.54
CA SER A 354 5.26 4.01 17.50
C SER A 354 4.95 3.42 18.86
N TRP A 355 5.56 3.98 19.89
CA TRP A 355 5.47 3.48 21.25
C TRP A 355 4.03 3.57 21.73
N PHE A 356 3.63 2.56 22.48
CA PHE A 356 2.33 2.54 23.11
C PHE A 356 2.47 2.13 24.56
N ASP A 357 1.63 2.77 25.35
CA ASP A 357 1.47 2.63 26.78
C ASP A 357 0.33 1.67 27.11
N HIS A 358 0.62 0.54 27.76
CA HIS A 358 -0.36 -0.51 28.07
C HIS A 358 -1.20 -0.19 29.27
N ASP A 359 -0.64 0.60 30.17
CA ASP A 359 -1.34 1.01 31.37
C ASP A 359 -2.43 2.03 31.00
N THR A 360 -2.12 2.93 30.07
CA THR A 360 -3.08 3.96 29.61
C THR A 360 -3.83 3.58 28.34
N MET A 361 -3.45 2.50 27.67
CA MET A 361 -3.95 2.09 26.36
C MET A 361 -3.81 3.20 25.30
N THR A 362 -2.69 3.96 25.34
CA THR A 362 -2.46 5.09 24.43
C THR A 362 -1.25 4.89 23.53
N GLN A 363 -1.44 5.11 22.23
CA GLN A 363 -0.35 5.23 21.28
C GLN A 363 0.27 6.62 21.38
N LYS A 364 1.58 6.69 21.51
CA LYS A 364 2.31 7.95 21.48
C LYS A 364 2.80 8.25 20.07
N ASP A 365 3.12 9.51 19.85
CA ASP A 365 3.59 10.06 18.59
C ASP A 365 5.10 9.90 18.40
N PHE A 366 5.72 8.88 19.00
CA PHE A 366 7.16 8.64 18.83
C PHE A 366 7.51 7.16 18.73
N ALA A 367 8.56 6.84 17.98
CA ALA A 367 9.13 5.50 17.84
C ALA A 367 10.57 5.48 18.38
N ILE A 368 10.96 4.38 19.02
CA ILE A 368 12.32 4.18 19.56
C ILE A 368 13.07 3.22 18.66
N LEU A 369 14.19 3.69 18.11
CA LEU A 369 15.02 2.93 17.17
C LEU A 369 16.36 2.62 17.83
N ARG A 370 16.47 1.42 18.43
CA ARG A 370 17.77 0.88 18.89
C ARG A 370 18.71 0.76 17.71
N GLY A 371 19.99 1.11 17.83
CA GLY A 371 20.91 1.17 16.68
C GLY A 371 20.69 2.37 15.73
N GLY A 372 19.71 3.23 16.03
CA GLY A 372 19.46 4.49 15.35
C GLY A 372 19.05 4.32 13.88
N LEU A 373 19.65 5.15 13.01
CA LEU A 373 19.29 5.17 11.58
C LEU A 373 19.60 3.85 10.84
N LYS A 374 20.50 3.02 11.37
CA LYS A 374 20.78 1.70 10.77
C LYS A 374 19.54 0.80 10.79
N THR A 375 18.77 0.87 11.86
CA THR A 375 17.54 0.09 12.06
C THR A 375 16.43 0.56 11.14
N LEU A 376 16.24 1.87 10.99
CA LEU A 376 15.28 2.38 10.00
C LEU A 376 15.68 1.96 8.58
N ALA A 377 16.98 1.95 8.29
CA ALA A 377 17.50 1.53 7.00
C ALA A 377 17.26 0.04 6.74
N SER A 378 17.44 -0.82 7.75
CA SER A 378 17.19 -2.26 7.61
C SER A 378 15.72 -2.57 7.37
N TRP A 379 14.79 -1.92 8.09
CA TRP A 379 13.34 -2.14 7.93
C TRP A 379 12.81 -2.00 6.50
N VAL A 380 13.49 -1.21 5.65
CA VAL A 380 13.08 -0.96 4.26
C VAL A 380 14.14 -1.36 3.24
N GLY A 381 15.19 -2.06 3.65
CA GLY A 381 16.23 -2.60 2.77
C GLY A 381 17.07 -1.53 2.07
N VAL A 382 17.42 -0.43 2.76
CA VAL A 382 18.28 0.63 2.21
C VAL A 382 19.54 0.84 3.06
N THR A 383 20.43 1.74 2.61
CA THR A 383 21.62 2.11 3.39
C THR A 383 21.31 3.19 4.41
N LYS A 384 22.04 3.21 5.53
CA LYS A 384 21.99 4.29 6.53
C LYS A 384 22.16 5.68 5.88
N LYS A 385 23.07 5.80 4.90
CA LYS A 385 23.33 7.04 4.16
C LYS A 385 22.11 7.53 3.37
N ALA A 386 21.30 6.61 2.83
CA ALA A 386 20.05 6.99 2.17
C ALA A 386 19.08 7.63 3.16
N VAL A 387 18.93 7.02 4.35
CA VAL A 387 18.09 7.56 5.43
C VAL A 387 18.58 8.93 5.90
N GLU A 388 19.90 9.10 6.09
CA GLU A 388 20.50 10.41 6.42
C GLU A 388 20.14 11.48 5.39
N GLY A 389 20.12 11.11 4.09
CA GLY A 389 19.66 12.00 3.02
C GLY A 389 18.17 12.37 3.12
N TRP A 390 17.31 11.45 3.55
CA TRP A 390 15.88 11.72 3.73
C TRP A 390 15.62 12.74 4.84
N LEU A 391 16.46 12.75 5.87
CA LEU A 391 16.34 13.71 6.97
C LEU A 391 16.69 15.15 6.58
N GLN A 392 17.25 15.36 5.40
CA GLN A 392 17.45 16.70 4.81
C GLN A 392 16.24 17.17 3.99
N ASN A 393 15.24 16.31 3.79
CA ASN A 393 14.08 16.57 2.96
C ASN A 393 12.85 16.96 3.83
N PRO A 394 12.29 18.17 3.66
CA PRO A 394 11.11 18.62 4.41
C PRO A 394 9.87 17.75 4.21
N GLU A 395 9.67 17.19 3.01
CA GLU A 395 8.52 16.35 2.68
C GLU A 395 8.52 15.01 3.45
N PHE A 396 9.69 14.47 3.78
CA PHE A 396 9.79 13.30 4.67
C PHE A 396 9.71 13.70 6.14
N THR A 397 10.44 14.75 6.53
CA THR A 397 10.58 15.14 7.95
C THR A 397 9.30 15.72 8.56
N CYS A 398 8.35 16.20 7.74
CA CYS A 398 7.02 16.59 8.23
C CYS A 398 6.18 15.40 8.73
N LEU A 399 6.52 14.17 8.31
CA LEU A 399 5.86 12.93 8.74
C LEU A 399 6.63 12.23 9.86
N ALA A 400 7.96 12.20 9.77
CA ALA A 400 8.80 11.63 10.81
C ALA A 400 10.18 12.26 10.88
N ALA A 401 10.63 12.62 12.08
CA ALA A 401 11.93 13.23 12.31
C ALA A 401 12.53 12.81 13.66
N PRO A 402 13.87 12.69 13.75
CA PRO A 402 14.52 12.44 15.03
C PRO A 402 14.29 13.63 15.98
N ILE A 403 14.09 13.33 17.26
CA ILE A 403 13.97 14.31 18.33
C ILE A 403 15.05 14.10 19.38
N ASN A 404 15.53 15.19 19.96
CA ASN A 404 16.47 15.14 21.07
C ASN A 404 15.69 14.88 22.35
N VAL A 405 16.00 13.77 23.02
CA VAL A 405 15.44 13.43 24.33
C VAL A 405 16.57 13.50 25.36
N THR A 406 16.35 14.26 26.42
CA THR A 406 17.30 14.38 27.54
C THR A 406 17.09 13.26 28.54
N GLY A 407 18.18 12.74 29.14
CA GLY A 407 18.11 11.72 30.19
C GLY A 407 17.83 10.32 29.66
N MET A 408 18.30 9.99 28.45
CA MET A 408 18.26 8.62 27.97
C MET A 408 19.14 7.70 28.84
N PRO A 409 18.78 6.42 29.00
CA PRO A 409 19.66 5.46 29.66
C PRO A 409 21.02 5.37 28.97
N ALA A 410 22.11 5.24 29.73
CA ALA A 410 23.48 5.22 29.19
C ALA A 410 23.74 4.07 28.20
N GLU A 411 22.97 2.98 28.28
CA GLU A 411 23.00 1.89 27.28
C GLU A 411 22.39 2.34 25.92
N TRP A 412 21.37 3.21 25.92
CA TRP A 412 20.73 3.71 24.69
C TRP A 412 21.67 4.64 23.94
N GLU A 413 22.40 5.48 24.69
CA GLU A 413 23.41 6.37 24.14
C GLU A 413 24.59 5.57 23.53
N ARG A 414 25.03 4.50 24.20
CA ARG A 414 26.10 3.61 23.69
C ARG A 414 25.71 2.90 22.40
N ASP A 415 24.47 2.43 22.31
CA ASP A 415 23.97 1.70 21.14
C ASP A 415 23.50 2.64 20.01
N GLY A 416 23.67 3.96 20.17
CA GLY A 416 23.28 4.97 19.17
C GLY A 416 21.78 5.03 18.93
N THR A 417 20.98 4.73 19.96
CA THR A 417 19.52 4.75 19.89
C THR A 417 19.00 6.14 19.53
N LEU A 418 18.01 6.21 18.65
CA LEU A 418 17.33 7.44 18.30
C LEU A 418 15.84 7.35 18.62
N VAL A 419 15.25 8.48 19.00
CA VAL A 419 13.81 8.61 19.14
C VAL A 419 13.31 9.47 17.99
N PHE A 420 12.33 8.95 17.27
CA PHE A 420 11.67 9.65 16.18
C PHE A 420 10.32 10.16 16.65
N ARG A 421 10.00 11.43 16.43
CA ARG A 421 8.60 11.86 16.40
C ARG A 421 7.98 11.35 15.10
N VAL A 422 6.80 10.76 15.21
CA VAL A 422 6.07 10.12 14.11
C VAL A 422 4.65 10.62 14.12
N ARG A 423 4.26 11.25 13.01
CA ARG A 423 2.91 11.77 12.84
C ARG A 423 1.92 10.62 12.56
N GLN A 424 0.97 10.44 13.48
CA GLN A 424 -0.05 9.38 13.38
C GLN A 424 -1.21 9.78 12.47
N GLU A 425 -1.62 11.05 12.50
CA GLU A 425 -2.69 11.57 11.67
C GLU A 425 -2.19 11.99 10.29
N GLU A 426 -3.04 11.84 9.26
CA GLU A 426 -2.71 12.32 7.92
C GLU A 426 -2.63 13.84 7.83
N VAL A 427 -1.67 14.34 7.07
CA VAL A 427 -1.57 15.76 6.74
C VAL A 427 -2.55 16.06 5.61
N LEU A 428 -3.39 17.08 5.79
CA LEU A 428 -4.29 17.53 4.73
C LEU A 428 -3.46 18.14 3.60
N VAL A 429 -3.68 17.66 2.38
CA VAL A 429 -2.99 18.15 1.17
C VAL A 429 -3.35 19.61 0.94
N SER A 430 -4.55 20.00 1.35
CA SER A 430 -4.97 21.39 1.37
C SER A 430 -4.03 22.29 2.19
N ASP A 431 -3.53 21.80 3.32
CA ASP A 431 -2.68 22.59 4.23
C ASP A 431 -1.24 22.68 3.71
N LEU A 432 -0.82 21.75 2.85
CA LEU A 432 0.47 21.78 2.17
C LEU A 432 0.53 22.81 1.02
N SER A 433 -0.63 23.21 0.49
CA SER A 433 -0.72 24.04 -0.71
C SER A 433 -0.68 25.56 -0.47
N GLY A 434 -0.68 26.01 0.79
CA GLY A 434 -0.63 27.44 1.14
C GLY A 434 -1.91 28.24 0.91
N ASN A 435 -2.98 27.63 0.39
CA ASN A 435 -4.31 28.26 0.33
C ASN A 435 -5.09 27.95 1.63
N SER A 436 -4.73 28.64 2.70
CA SER A 436 -5.57 28.70 3.89
C SER A 436 -6.73 29.68 3.66
N GLU A 437 -7.82 29.21 3.05
CA GLU A 437 -9.13 29.67 3.51
C GLU A 437 -9.44 28.84 4.75
N THR A 438 -8.95 29.29 5.89
CA THR A 438 -9.48 28.88 7.19
C THR A 438 -10.98 29.17 7.20
N PRO A 439 -11.88 28.20 7.41
CA PRO A 439 -13.22 28.54 7.84
C PRO A 439 -13.05 29.19 9.20
N VAL A 440 -13.42 30.46 9.29
CA VAL A 440 -13.57 31.15 10.57
C VAL A 440 -14.61 30.36 11.34
N ALA A 441 -14.19 29.72 12.45
CA ALA A 441 -15.13 29.18 13.40
C ALA A 441 -15.96 30.37 13.92
N GLU A 442 -17.25 30.41 13.54
CA GLU A 442 -18.21 31.33 14.14
C GLU A 442 -18.18 31.15 15.66
N GLU A 443 -17.98 32.25 16.38
CA GLU A 443 -18.17 32.30 17.84
C GLU A 443 -19.63 31.96 18.16
N VAL A 444 -19.89 30.67 18.41
CA VAL A 444 -21.13 30.25 19.06
C VAL A 444 -21.03 30.64 20.52
N ARG A 445 -21.70 31.73 20.88
CA ARG A 445 -21.95 32.13 22.28
C ARG A 445 -22.77 31.03 22.96
N LEU A 446 -22.18 30.38 23.95
CA LEU A 446 -22.86 29.45 24.84
C LEU A 446 -23.57 30.24 25.95
N GLU A 447 -24.90 30.34 25.88
CA GLU A 447 -25.70 30.49 27.10
C GLU A 447 -25.72 29.17 27.87
N SER A 448 -25.67 29.31 29.19
CA SER A 448 -25.37 28.29 30.17
C SER A 448 -26.37 27.13 30.20
N GLY A 449 -25.90 25.93 29.88
CA GLY A 449 -26.53 24.66 30.22
C GLY A 449 -25.49 23.70 30.78
N ARG A 450 -25.49 23.49 32.09
CA ARG A 450 -24.63 22.52 32.79
C ARG A 450 -25.03 21.10 32.40
N ASN A 451 -24.06 20.25 32.06
CA ASN A 451 -23.98 18.87 32.54
C ASN A 451 -22.57 18.25 32.32
N GLU A 452 -21.82 18.25 33.41
CA GLU A 452 -21.01 17.19 34.00
C GLU A 452 -20.08 16.30 33.14
N THR A 453 -18.78 16.52 33.40
CA THR A 453 -17.65 15.56 33.44
C THR A 453 -17.15 14.90 32.16
N ARG A 454 -16.22 15.60 31.49
CA ARG A 454 -14.91 15.02 31.12
C ARG A 454 -13.89 16.13 30.97
N ILE A 455 -13.03 16.31 31.98
CA ILE A 455 -11.97 17.33 31.96
C ILE A 455 -10.81 16.78 31.12
N GLY A 456 -10.82 17.10 29.83
CA GLY A 456 -9.60 17.13 29.02
C GLY A 456 -8.93 18.48 29.23
N LYS A 457 -7.98 18.56 30.17
CA LYS A 457 -7.07 19.71 30.21
C LYS A 457 -5.95 19.46 29.20
N SER A 458 -5.97 20.26 28.15
CA SER A 458 -4.75 20.62 27.43
C SER A 458 -3.84 21.34 28.43
N GLU A 459 -2.76 20.67 28.85
CA GLU A 459 -1.64 21.35 29.52
C GLU A 459 -0.48 21.44 28.54
N THR A 460 0.03 22.67 28.41
CA THR A 460 1.32 22.98 27.80
C THR A 460 2.44 22.15 28.45
N PRO A 461 3.50 21.81 27.71
CA PRO A 461 4.44 20.76 28.12
C PRO A 461 5.29 21.24 29.30
N VAL A 462 4.90 20.84 30.51
CA VAL A 462 5.85 20.72 31.61
C VAL A 462 6.53 19.37 31.42
N ALA A 463 7.86 19.37 31.37
CA ALA A 463 8.69 18.18 31.28
C ALA A 463 8.43 17.28 32.50
N GLU A 464 7.43 16.41 32.39
CA GLU A 464 7.16 15.40 33.39
C GLU A 464 8.24 14.34 33.25
N LYS A 465 8.95 14.08 34.35
CA LYS A 465 10.04 13.11 34.42
C LYS A 465 9.56 11.77 33.86
N VAL A 466 10.12 11.39 32.71
CA VAL A 466 9.99 10.06 32.12
C VAL A 466 10.29 9.04 33.22
N ARG A 467 9.26 8.34 33.69
CA ARG A 467 9.44 7.17 34.54
C ARG A 467 9.97 6.05 33.65
N LEU A 468 11.29 5.92 33.61
CA LEU A 468 12.00 4.79 33.03
C LEU A 468 11.88 3.56 33.96
N GLU A 469 10.65 3.13 34.22
CA GLU A 469 10.43 1.76 34.66
C GLU A 469 10.29 0.89 33.39
N SER A 470 10.62 -0.39 33.49
CA SER A 470 10.70 -1.38 32.40
C SER A 470 9.31 -1.73 31.83
N GLY A 471 8.55 -0.70 31.44
CA GLY A 471 7.24 -0.74 30.84
C GLY A 471 7.30 -1.44 29.49
N LYS A 472 6.87 -2.70 29.52
CA LYS A 472 6.66 -3.56 28.36
C LYS A 472 5.72 -2.85 27.39
N SER A 473 5.97 -3.04 26.10
CA SER A 473 5.15 -2.52 25.02
C SER A 473 4.27 -3.64 24.47
N GLU A 474 3.00 -3.76 24.86
CA GLU A 474 2.00 -4.79 24.51
C GLU A 474 0.64 -4.28 23.91
N THR A 475 0.61 -3.49 22.81
CA THR A 475 -0.58 -3.07 21.98
C THR A 475 -0.37 -1.71 21.30
N PRO A 476 -0.71 -1.49 20.01
CA PRO A 476 -1.19 -0.17 19.50
C PRO A 476 -2.67 -0.09 19.09
N LEU A 477 -3.17 1.13 18.80
CA LEU A 477 -4.56 1.47 18.46
C LEU A 477 -5.03 0.99 17.06
N ASN A 478 -4.46 -0.10 16.54
CA ASN A 478 -4.97 -0.81 15.36
C ASN A 478 -5.74 -2.05 15.81
N ASN A 479 -7.03 -1.86 16.13
CA ASN A 479 -7.93 -2.94 16.52
C ASN A 479 -7.98 -4.05 15.45
N LEU A 480 -7.48 -5.24 15.78
CA LEU A 480 -8.28 -6.48 15.76
C LEU A 480 -7.58 -7.70 16.37
N PHE A 481 -6.24 -7.78 16.44
CA PHE A 481 -5.52 -8.87 17.15
C PHE A 481 -4.14 -8.41 17.63
N ASN A 482 -3.74 -8.85 18.82
CA ASN A 482 -2.46 -8.51 19.44
C ASN A 482 -1.32 -9.25 18.70
N PRO A 483 -0.26 -8.56 18.21
CA PRO A 483 0.96 -9.23 17.83
C PRO A 483 1.55 -9.99 19.03
N ILE A 484 1.62 -11.32 18.97
CA ILE A 484 2.34 -12.16 19.96
C ILE A 484 3.87 -11.96 19.91
N PHE A 485 4.38 -11.46 18.79
CA PHE A 485 5.78 -11.27 18.46
C PHE A 485 6.05 -9.80 18.14
N LYS A 486 6.98 -9.21 18.88
CA LYS A 486 7.71 -8.02 18.44
C LYS A 486 9.13 -8.48 18.16
N PRO A 487 9.68 -8.28 16.95
CA PRO A 487 11.10 -8.52 16.74
C PRO A 487 11.84 -7.70 17.79
N GLN A 488 12.46 -8.39 18.74
CA GLN A 488 13.36 -7.71 19.64
C GLN A 488 14.45 -7.15 18.74
N LEU A 489 14.71 -5.85 18.87
CA LEU A 489 15.95 -5.23 18.42
C LEU A 489 17.06 -5.91 19.23
N THR A 490 17.41 -7.11 18.80
CA THR A 490 18.42 -7.95 19.43
C THR A 490 19.74 -7.26 19.23
N SER A 491 20.48 -7.23 20.34
CA SER A 491 21.85 -6.77 20.50
C SER A 491 22.71 -6.94 19.25
N ILE A 492 23.05 -5.82 18.60
CA ILE A 492 24.28 -5.65 17.82
C ILE A 492 24.98 -4.41 18.36
#